data_AF-I4F0G5-F1
#
_entry.id   AF-I4F0G5-F1
#
_cell.length_a   1.000
_cell.length_b   1.000
_cell.length_c   1.000
_cell.angle_alpha   90.00
_cell.angle_beta   90.00
_cell.angle_gamma   90.00
#
_symmetry.space_group_name_H-M   'P 1'
#
loop_
_entity.id
_entity.type
_entity.pdbx_description
1 polymer ?
#
loop_
_entity_poly.entity_id
_entity_poly.type
_entity_poly.pdbx_seq_one_letter_code
_entity_poly.pdbx_strand_id
1 'polypeptide(L)'
;MGVLVILLPFPTPPLIVLGALELLAEDRRREPGRSARSGVAADIERPWEPAGCSSELGAAMWDWCGDVAAWINHEYAWRPAAMVPACWRSHPHIARELPVLTVLRWQAELATGPELVEEWNRYAFPMFCDRMVGRLGESTCRTGRHQAWPAESRYVAFLGTAGS
;
A
#
# COMPACT_ATOMS: atom_id res chain seq x y z
N MET A 1 -32.71 -10.03 16.24
CA MET A 1 -32.50 -9.66 14.82
C MET A 1 -31.04 -9.30 14.66
N GLY A 2 -30.24 -10.16 14.04
CA GLY A 2 -28.81 -9.89 13.81
C GLY A 2 -28.66 -8.87 12.69
N VAL A 3 -27.81 -7.88 12.88
CA VAL A 3 -27.43 -6.94 11.82
C VAL A 3 -26.70 -7.74 10.74
N LEU A 4 -27.24 -7.77 9.53
CA LEU A 4 -26.56 -8.34 8.38
C LEU A 4 -25.46 -7.36 7.98
N VAL A 5 -24.22 -7.64 8.37
CA VAL A 5 -23.05 -6.90 7.91
C VAL A 5 -22.70 -7.42 6.52
N ILE A 6 -23.08 -6.67 5.48
CA ILE A 6 -22.75 -7.00 4.09
C ILE A 6 -21.33 -6.55 3.73
N LEU A 7 -20.84 -5.49 4.38
CA LEU A 7 -19.53 -4.88 4.14
C LEU A 7 -18.76 -4.75 5.45
N LEU A 8 -17.47 -5.10 5.45
CA LEU A 8 -16.60 -4.87 6.60
C LEU A 8 -16.16 -3.39 6.65
N PRO A 9 -16.07 -2.80 7.86
CA PRO A 9 -15.47 -1.48 8.00
C PRO A 9 -14.01 -1.51 7.55
N PHE A 10 -13.54 -0.39 6.99
CA PHE A 10 -12.14 -0.26 6.61
C PHE A 10 -11.23 -0.31 7.86
N PRO A 11 -10.10 -1.04 7.85
CA PRO A 11 -9.22 -1.15 9.01
C PRO A 11 -8.70 0.21 9.50
N THR A 12 -8.81 0.45 10.80
CA THR A 12 -8.36 1.70 11.44
C THR A 12 -6.82 1.77 11.46
N PRO A 13 -6.20 2.91 11.10
CA PRO A 13 -4.75 3.06 11.21
C PRO A 13 -4.28 2.96 12.67
N PRO A 14 -3.12 2.34 12.94
CA PRO A 14 -2.44 2.44 14.21
C PRO A 14 -2.15 3.90 14.59
N LEU A 15 -2.15 4.23 15.87
CA LEU A 15 -2.01 5.62 16.36
C LEU A 15 -0.73 6.31 15.86
N ILE A 16 0.39 5.60 15.78
CA ILE A 16 1.65 6.17 15.27
C ILE A 16 1.55 6.53 13.79
N VAL A 17 0.85 5.71 12.99
CA VAL A 17 0.60 5.99 11.57
C VAL A 17 -0.36 7.17 11.43
N LEU A 18 -1.44 7.18 12.21
CA LEU A 18 -2.39 8.29 12.24
C LEU A 18 -1.71 9.62 12.55
N GLY A 19 -0.90 9.67 13.61
CA GLY A 19 -0.17 10.88 13.99
C GLY A 19 0.77 11.39 12.88
N ALA A 20 1.49 10.50 12.19
CA ALA A 20 2.32 10.88 11.05
C ALA A 20 1.48 11.45 9.88
N LEU A 21 0.34 10.84 9.57
CA LEU A 21 -0.58 11.31 8.53
C LEU A 21 -1.20 12.68 8.87
N GLU A 22 -1.55 12.91 10.14
CA GLU A 22 -2.07 14.17 10.63
C GLU A 22 -1.03 15.30 10.53
N LEU A 23 0.23 15.04 10.93
CA LEU A 23 1.34 15.98 10.78
C LEU A 23 1.55 16.39 9.32
N LEU A 24 1.55 15.42 8.40
CA LEU A 24 1.64 15.67 6.96
C LEU A 24 0.45 16.50 6.44
N ALA A 25 -0.76 16.24 6.95
CA ALA A 25 -1.94 16.99 6.57
C ALA A 25 -1.92 18.43 7.08
N GLU A 26 -1.40 18.66 8.30
CA GLU A 26 -1.16 19.99 8.85
C GLU A 26 -0.13 20.78 8.04
N ASP A 27 1.01 20.17 7.72
CA ASP A 27 2.06 20.77 6.91
C ASP A 27 1.52 21.23 5.54
N ARG A 28 0.77 20.35 4.87
CA ARG A 28 0.11 20.68 3.59
C ARG A 28 -0.87 21.84 3.70
N ARG A 29 -1.56 22.03 4.83
CA ARG A 29 -2.48 23.17 5.05
C ARG A 29 -1.74 24.49 5.30
N ARG A 30 -0.55 24.44 5.91
CA ARG A 30 0.25 25.62 6.24
C ARG A 30 0.92 26.25 5.02
N GLU A 31 1.08 25.52 3.92
CA GLU A 31 1.83 25.93 2.73
C GLU A 31 0.97 26.15 1.45
N PRO A 32 0.00 27.10 1.41
CA PRO A 32 -0.58 27.51 0.14
C PRO A 32 0.40 28.43 -0.61
N GLY A 33 1.22 27.86 -1.51
CA GLY A 33 1.99 28.64 -2.50
C GLY A 33 3.51 28.51 -2.49
N ARG A 34 4.11 27.63 -1.68
CA ARG A 34 5.55 27.36 -1.74
C ARG A 34 5.87 26.46 -2.94
N SER A 35 6.51 27.05 -3.95
CA SER A 35 7.16 26.31 -5.03
C SER A 35 8.09 25.25 -4.43
N ALA A 36 8.09 24.04 -5.01
CA ALA A 36 8.83 22.83 -4.62
C ALA A 36 10.37 22.97 -4.70
N ARG A 37 10.92 24.06 -4.16
CA ARG A 37 12.35 24.35 -4.07
C ARG A 37 12.66 24.81 -2.66
N SER A 38 12.59 23.90 -1.71
CA SER A 38 13.25 24.09 -0.42
C SER A 38 13.50 22.72 0.19
N GLY A 39 14.77 22.35 0.35
CA GLY A 39 15.22 21.07 0.92
C GLY A 39 14.96 20.91 2.42
N VAL A 40 13.78 21.34 2.89
CA VAL A 40 13.31 21.26 4.29
C VAL A 40 11.90 20.64 4.36
N ALA A 41 11.48 19.90 3.32
CA ALA A 41 10.41 18.90 3.45
C ALA A 41 10.95 17.60 4.11
N ALA A 42 11.97 17.72 4.96
CA ALA A 42 12.99 16.69 5.19
C ALA A 42 12.80 15.86 6.48
N ASP A 43 11.89 16.22 7.38
CA ASP A 43 11.79 15.55 8.71
C ASP A 43 10.47 14.83 8.98
N ILE A 44 9.41 15.03 8.17
CA ILE A 44 8.15 14.30 8.40
C ILE A 44 8.20 12.99 7.62
N GLU A 45 8.27 11.88 8.34
CA GLU A 45 8.26 10.53 7.78
C GLU A 45 7.00 10.32 6.93
N ARG A 46 7.15 9.63 5.79
CA ARG A 46 6.04 9.35 4.87
C ARG A 46 5.59 7.92 5.09
N PRO A 47 4.50 7.64 5.83
CA PRO A 47 4.13 6.28 6.19
C PRO A 47 3.88 5.38 4.97
N TRP A 48 3.44 5.94 3.84
CA TRP A 48 3.28 5.20 2.59
C TRP A 48 4.61 4.81 1.90
N GLU A 49 5.77 5.17 2.47
CA GLU A 49 7.10 4.70 2.10
C GLU A 49 7.78 4.04 3.33
N PRO A 50 7.30 2.87 3.81
CA PRO A 50 7.71 2.35 5.12
C PRO A 50 9.19 2.02 5.23
N ALA A 51 9.85 1.72 4.10
CA ALA A 51 11.29 1.44 4.05
C ALA A 51 12.16 2.66 4.40
N GLY A 52 11.62 3.87 4.29
CA GLY A 52 12.28 5.12 4.68
C GLY A 52 11.85 5.65 6.05
N CYS A 53 10.98 4.92 6.76
CA CYS A 53 10.50 5.30 8.09
C CYS A 53 11.37 4.67 9.18
N SER A 54 11.22 5.20 10.39
CA SER A 54 11.66 4.60 11.64
C SER A 54 11.14 3.17 11.76
N SER A 55 11.87 2.32 12.47
CA SER A 55 11.54 0.90 12.61
C SER A 55 10.14 0.69 13.20
N GLU A 56 9.73 1.55 14.13
CA GLU A 56 8.41 1.52 14.77
C GLU A 56 7.28 1.92 13.79
N LEU A 57 7.40 3.09 13.13
CA LEU A 57 6.39 3.55 12.17
C LEU A 57 6.28 2.61 10.97
N GLY A 58 7.42 2.14 10.46
CA GLY A 58 7.48 1.20 9.35
C GLY A 58 6.79 -0.13 9.70
N ALA A 59 7.06 -0.68 10.88
CA ALA A 59 6.40 -1.91 11.35
C ALA A 59 4.89 -1.72 11.50
N ALA A 60 4.45 -0.63 12.13
CA ALA A 60 3.04 -0.32 12.29
C ALA A 60 2.32 -0.17 10.93
N MET A 61 2.96 0.49 9.96
CA MET A 61 2.41 0.58 8.61
C MET A 61 2.32 -0.79 7.93
N TRP A 62 3.32 -1.65 8.11
CA TRP A 62 3.28 -2.99 7.54
C TRP A 62 2.14 -3.84 8.09
N ASP A 63 1.87 -3.75 9.38
CA ASP A 63 0.79 -4.47 10.02
C ASP A 63 -0.57 -3.95 9.57
N TRP A 64 -0.75 -2.63 9.49
CA TRP A 64 -1.96 -2.04 8.93
C TRP A 64 -2.19 -2.44 7.46
N CYS A 65 -1.14 -2.47 6.63
CA CYS A 65 -1.23 -3.01 5.27
C CYS A 65 -1.65 -4.49 5.25
N GLY A 66 -1.28 -5.28 6.27
CA GLY A 66 -1.73 -6.66 6.42
C GLY A 66 -3.24 -6.75 6.63
N ASP A 67 -3.78 -5.93 7.54
CA ASP A 67 -5.22 -5.84 7.80
C ASP A 67 -5.98 -5.35 6.56
N VAL A 68 -5.43 -4.36 5.86
CA VAL A 68 -6.03 -3.82 4.63
C VAL A 68 -5.97 -4.83 3.48
N ALA A 69 -4.89 -5.60 3.34
CA ALA A 69 -4.84 -6.69 2.36
C ALA A 69 -5.91 -7.76 2.65
N ALA A 70 -6.12 -8.10 3.93
CA ALA A 70 -7.18 -9.03 4.33
C ALA A 70 -8.57 -8.45 4.01
N TRP A 71 -8.79 -7.17 4.31
CA TRP A 71 -10.03 -6.46 3.97
C TRP A 71 -10.26 -6.40 2.45
N ILE A 72 -9.25 -6.02 1.65
CA ILE A 72 -9.34 -6.02 0.18
C ILE A 72 -9.72 -7.41 -0.35
N ASN A 73 -9.06 -8.46 0.17
CA ASN A 73 -9.34 -9.83 -0.24
C ASN A 73 -10.76 -10.27 0.13
N HIS A 74 -11.32 -9.78 1.23
CA HIS A 74 -12.70 -10.05 1.61
C HIS A 74 -13.69 -9.28 0.74
N GLU A 75 -13.50 -7.96 0.58
CA GLU A 75 -14.47 -7.06 -0.05
C GLU A 75 -14.45 -7.11 -1.59
N TYR A 76 -13.28 -7.31 -2.20
CA TYR A 76 -13.10 -7.15 -3.65
C TYR A 76 -12.64 -8.42 -4.37
N ALA A 77 -11.98 -9.35 -3.68
CA ALA A 77 -11.39 -10.52 -4.36
C ALA A 77 -12.40 -11.67 -4.49
N TRP A 78 -13.25 -11.59 -5.53
CA TRP A 78 -14.14 -12.70 -5.88
C TRP A 78 -13.43 -13.86 -6.59
N ARG A 79 -12.29 -13.59 -7.25
CA ARG A 79 -11.48 -14.58 -7.97
C ARG A 79 -10.10 -14.73 -7.32
N PRO A 80 -9.57 -15.95 -7.12
CA PRO A 80 -8.24 -16.15 -6.54
C PRO A 80 -7.12 -15.40 -7.26
N ALA A 81 -7.23 -15.22 -8.58
CA ALA A 81 -6.24 -14.49 -9.38
C ALA A 81 -6.13 -12.99 -9.03
N ALA A 82 -7.17 -12.40 -8.44
CA ALA A 82 -7.20 -10.99 -8.03
C ALA A 82 -6.80 -10.79 -6.56
N MET A 83 -6.56 -11.86 -5.80
CA MET A 83 -6.18 -11.76 -4.40
C MET A 83 -4.78 -11.18 -4.24
N VAL A 84 -4.63 -10.30 -3.24
CA VAL A 84 -3.32 -9.93 -2.68
C VAL A 84 -2.77 -11.18 -1.97
N PRO A 85 -1.60 -11.72 -2.40
CA PRO A 85 -1.08 -12.96 -1.84
C PRO A 85 -0.60 -12.77 -0.40
N ALA A 86 -0.67 -13.81 0.45
CA ALA A 86 -0.20 -13.75 1.84
C ALA A 86 1.29 -13.38 1.95
N CYS A 87 2.09 -13.74 0.93
CA CYS A 87 3.51 -13.40 0.82
C CYS A 87 3.77 -12.01 0.20
N TRP A 88 2.77 -11.10 0.15
CA TRP A 88 2.91 -9.79 -0.50
C TRP A 88 4.12 -8.98 -0.01
N ARG A 89 4.50 -9.11 1.28
CA ARG A 89 5.70 -8.45 1.85
C ARG A 89 6.99 -8.89 1.17
N SER A 90 7.04 -10.12 0.65
CA SER A 90 8.18 -10.68 -0.10
C SER A 90 8.18 -10.27 -1.59
N HIS A 91 7.20 -9.49 -2.04
CA HIS A 91 7.12 -8.97 -3.40
C HIS A 91 7.33 -7.46 -3.37
N PRO A 92 8.55 -6.95 -3.66
CA PRO A 92 8.88 -5.53 -3.50
C PRO A 92 7.94 -4.57 -4.23
N HIS A 93 7.39 -4.98 -5.37
CA HIS A 93 6.42 -4.19 -6.10
C HIS A 93 5.07 -4.06 -5.39
N ILE A 94 4.58 -5.11 -4.74
CA ILE A 94 3.35 -5.06 -3.95
C ILE A 94 3.62 -4.31 -2.65
N ALA A 95 4.74 -4.60 -1.98
CA ALA A 95 5.14 -3.93 -0.74
C ALA A 95 5.33 -2.41 -0.91
N ARG A 96 5.72 -1.93 -2.09
CA ARG A 96 5.80 -0.48 -2.39
C ARG A 96 4.45 0.16 -2.67
N GLU A 97 3.54 -0.54 -3.33
CA GLU A 97 2.27 0.06 -3.77
C GLU A 97 1.14 -0.07 -2.74
N LEU A 98 1.12 -1.15 -1.96
CA LEU A 98 0.05 -1.40 -0.98
C LEU A 98 -0.04 -0.31 0.11
N PRO A 99 1.07 0.21 0.70
CA PRO A 99 0.98 1.32 1.65
C PRO A 99 0.33 2.58 1.07
N VAL A 100 0.64 2.90 -0.20
CA VAL A 100 0.01 4.04 -0.90
C VAL A 100 -1.47 3.79 -1.07
N LEU A 101 -1.87 2.60 -1.55
CA LEU A 101 -3.28 2.24 -1.74
C LEU A 101 -4.07 2.29 -0.42
N THR A 102 -3.48 1.81 0.67
CA THR A 102 -4.02 1.87 2.03
C THR A 102 -4.29 3.30 2.46
N VAL A 103 -3.32 4.20 2.33
CA VAL A 103 -3.48 5.61 2.71
C VAL A 103 -4.50 6.32 1.83
N LEU A 104 -4.53 6.07 0.53
CA LEU A 104 -5.55 6.64 -0.37
C LEU A 104 -6.96 6.19 0.02
N ARG A 105 -7.15 4.92 0.37
CA ARG A 105 -8.45 4.42 0.82
C ARG A 105 -8.88 5.06 2.14
N TRP A 106 -7.94 5.21 3.08
CA TRP A 106 -8.18 5.90 4.35
C TRP A 106 -8.53 7.37 4.16
N GLN A 107 -7.83 8.10 3.29
CA GLN A 107 -8.17 9.49 2.96
C GLN A 107 -9.58 9.60 2.37
N ALA A 108 -9.98 8.62 1.55
CA ALA A 108 -11.33 8.54 1.02
C ALA A 108 -12.39 8.29 2.11
N GLU A 109 -12.09 7.53 3.17
CA GLU A 109 -12.99 7.38 4.33
C GLU A 109 -13.22 8.69 5.08
N LEU A 110 -12.21 9.57 5.10
CA LEU A 110 -12.28 10.88 5.77
C LEU A 110 -12.84 11.98 4.86
N ALA A 111 -13.10 11.69 3.59
CA ALA A 111 -13.58 12.67 2.64
C ALA A 111 -15.02 13.09 2.98
N THR A 112 -15.31 14.39 2.82
CA THR A 112 -16.68 14.91 3.00
C THR A 112 -17.58 14.63 1.81
N GLY A 113 -17.00 14.27 0.66
CA GLY A 113 -17.69 13.98 -0.59
C GLY A 113 -17.25 12.65 -1.19
N PRO A 114 -18.01 12.12 -2.16
CA PRO A 114 -17.79 10.79 -2.72
C PRO A 114 -16.61 10.71 -3.69
N GLU A 115 -16.00 11.84 -4.07
CA GLU A 115 -15.06 11.94 -5.18
C GLU A 115 -13.81 11.08 -4.95
N LEU A 116 -13.24 11.11 -3.74
CA LEU A 116 -12.05 10.31 -3.42
C LEU A 116 -12.37 8.81 -3.34
N VAL A 117 -13.59 8.45 -2.94
CA VAL A 117 -14.05 7.04 -2.96
C VAL A 117 -14.26 6.58 -4.41
N GLU A 118 -14.84 7.43 -5.26
CA GLU A 118 -14.98 7.15 -6.69
C GLU A 118 -13.61 7.00 -7.36
N GLU A 119 -12.68 7.94 -7.11
CA GLU A 119 -11.32 7.91 -7.66
C GLU A 119 -10.57 6.65 -7.23
N TRP A 120 -10.70 6.26 -5.96
CA TRP A 120 -10.08 5.03 -5.47
C TRP A 120 -10.63 3.78 -6.19
N ASN A 121 -11.96 3.67 -6.31
CA ASN A 121 -12.62 2.53 -6.94
C ASN A 121 -12.41 2.48 -8.46
N ARG A 122 -12.32 3.64 -9.11
CA ARG A 122 -12.21 3.76 -10.57
C ARG A 122 -10.78 3.67 -11.06
N TYR A 123 -9.83 4.18 -10.30
CA TYR A 123 -8.46 4.36 -10.74
C TYR A 123 -7.45 3.65 -9.84
N ALA A 124 -7.37 4.03 -8.55
CA ALA A 124 -6.28 3.56 -7.70
C ALA A 124 -6.27 2.04 -7.51
N PHE A 125 -7.41 1.46 -7.14
CA PHE A 125 -7.54 0.04 -6.87
C PHE A 125 -7.45 -0.82 -8.13
N PRO A 126 -8.20 -0.55 -9.23
CA PRO A 126 -8.10 -1.33 -10.45
C PRO A 126 -6.68 -1.35 -11.03
N MET A 127 -6.01 -0.19 -11.09
CA MET A 127 -4.64 -0.13 -11.62
C MET A 127 -3.63 -0.87 -10.73
N PHE A 128 -3.80 -0.85 -9.41
CA PHE A 128 -3.00 -1.67 -8.50
C PHE A 128 -3.21 -3.16 -8.80
N CYS A 129 -4.46 -3.61 -8.93
CA CYS A 129 -4.78 -4.99 -9.26
C CYS A 129 -4.18 -5.41 -10.60
N ASP A 130 -4.31 -4.60 -11.64
CA ASP A 130 -3.76 -4.90 -12.96
C ASP A 130 -2.23 -5.01 -12.94
N ARG A 131 -1.54 -4.07 -12.28
CA ARG A 131 -0.07 -4.12 -12.12
C ARG A 131 0.37 -5.31 -11.29
N MET A 132 -0.32 -5.61 -10.20
CA MET A 132 -0.07 -6.79 -9.36
C MET A 132 -0.26 -8.06 -10.18
N VAL A 133 -1.34 -8.16 -10.94
CA VAL A 133 -1.65 -9.31 -11.80
C VAL A 133 -0.56 -9.52 -12.83
N GLY A 134 -0.23 -8.47 -13.58
CA GLY A 134 0.79 -8.51 -14.64
C GLY A 134 2.19 -8.84 -14.12
N ARG A 135 2.61 -8.29 -12.97
CA ARG A 135 3.97 -8.49 -12.43
C ARG A 135 4.16 -9.85 -11.76
N LEU A 136 3.13 -10.40 -11.13
CA LEU A 136 3.17 -11.75 -10.59
C LEU A 136 3.07 -12.81 -11.70
N GLY A 137 2.41 -12.52 -12.82
CA GLY A 137 2.24 -13.44 -13.94
C GLY A 137 1.67 -14.79 -13.50
N GLU A 138 2.30 -15.87 -13.96
CA GLU A 138 1.96 -17.28 -13.67
C GLU A 138 2.34 -17.74 -12.25
N SER A 139 2.78 -16.83 -11.38
CA SER A 139 3.12 -17.14 -10.00
C SER A 139 1.97 -17.83 -9.25
N THR A 140 2.32 -18.89 -8.53
CA THR A 140 1.39 -19.67 -7.69
C THR A 140 1.17 -19.05 -6.30
N CYS A 141 1.75 -17.87 -6.02
CA CYS A 141 1.70 -17.17 -4.74
C CYS A 141 0.26 -16.91 -4.25
N ARG A 142 -0.68 -16.66 -5.17
CA ARG A 142 -2.10 -16.42 -4.85
C ARG A 142 -2.87 -17.68 -4.45
N THR A 143 -2.31 -18.85 -4.74
CA THR A 143 -2.88 -20.15 -4.38
C THR A 143 -2.18 -20.78 -3.17
N GLY A 144 -1.44 -19.97 -2.40
CA GLY A 144 -0.73 -20.44 -1.20
C GLY A 144 0.61 -21.14 -1.48
N ARG A 145 1.06 -21.19 -2.74
CA ARG A 145 2.36 -21.76 -3.12
C ARG A 145 3.32 -20.63 -3.48
N HIS A 146 4.07 -20.13 -2.50
CA HIS A 146 5.04 -19.09 -2.77
C HIS A 146 6.21 -19.64 -3.61
N GLN A 147 6.57 -18.92 -4.67
CA GLN A 147 7.82 -19.13 -5.39
C GLN A 147 8.76 -17.98 -5.03
N ALA A 148 9.96 -18.31 -4.53
CA ALA A 148 11.01 -17.32 -4.32
C ALA A 148 11.31 -16.56 -5.62
N TRP A 149 11.84 -15.34 -5.50
CA TRP A 149 11.97 -14.38 -6.59
C TRP A 149 12.50 -15.01 -7.90
N PRO A 150 11.65 -15.25 -8.92
CA PRO A 150 12.06 -16.04 -10.08
C PRO A 150 13.18 -15.41 -10.92
N ALA A 151 13.36 -14.08 -10.81
CA ALA A 151 14.40 -13.34 -11.51
C ALA A 151 15.66 -13.10 -10.66
N GLU A 152 15.74 -13.67 -9.45
CA GLU A 152 16.88 -13.49 -8.53
C GLU A 152 18.21 -13.85 -9.17
N SER A 153 18.30 -15.00 -9.86
CA SER A 153 19.53 -15.42 -10.53
C SER A 153 20.00 -14.42 -11.59
N ARG A 154 19.07 -13.81 -12.34
CA ARG A 154 19.37 -12.77 -13.33
C ARG A 154 19.80 -11.47 -12.67
N TYR A 155 19.20 -11.11 -11.54
CA TYR A 155 19.59 -9.94 -10.76
C TYR A 155 20.99 -10.09 -10.15
N VAL A 156 21.28 -11.25 -9.54
CA VAL A 156 22.63 -11.56 -9.02
C VAL A 156 23.66 -11.49 -10.13
N ALA A 157 23.36 -12.04 -11.31
CA ALA A 157 24.22 -11.92 -12.49
C ALA A 157 24.44 -10.45 -12.90
N PHE A 158 23.38 -9.63 -12.92
CA PHE A 158 23.47 -8.20 -13.21
C PHE A 158 24.39 -7.46 -12.22
N LEU A 159 24.27 -7.74 -10.92
CA LEU A 159 25.18 -7.17 -9.91
C LEU A 159 26.63 -7.59 -10.12
N GLY A 160 26.86 -8.85 -10.52
CA GLY A 160 28.20 -9.35 -10.87
C GLY A 160 28.80 -8.67 -12.09
N THR A 161 28.00 -8.33 -13.10
CA THR A 161 28.45 -7.60 -14.30
C THR A 161 28.71 -6.11 -14.05
N ALA A 162 28.16 -5.53 -12.98
CA ALA A 162 28.38 -4.13 -12.61
C ALA A 162 29.69 -3.88 -11.85
N GLY A 163 30.41 -4.94 -11.46
CA GLY A 163 31.69 -4.89 -10.76
C GLY A 163 32.92 -5.24 -11.61
N SER A 164 32.80 -5.25 -12.95
CA SER A 164 33.88 -5.53 -13.90
C SER A 164 34.19 -4.32 -14.78
#